data_AF-C5C260-F1
#
_entry.id   AF-C5C260-F1
#
_cell.length_a   1.000
_cell.length_b   1.000
_cell.length_c   1.000
_cell.angle_alpha   90.00
_cell.angle_beta   90.00
_cell.angle_gamma   90.00
#
_symmetry.space_group_name_H-M   'P 1'
#
loop_
_entity.id
_entity.type
_entity.pdbx_description
1 polymer ?
#
loop_
_entity_poly.entity_id
_entity_poly.type
_entity_poly.pdbx_seq_one_letter_code
_entity_poly.pdbx_strand_id
1 'polypeptide(L)'
;MRLASYVVSGREEWGVVLDDAGTRWVVNPARAAAFLDAYAAIGSSFPVGARPVPPGGAWPATLVELLALEDAGMTALGRLAADVERFIARVDATLLLRAGHRLDDVELLAPIPRPRLYWGLVTNSPSFVRSKPGIGVLNLFPLAHQRPQGAAIGHGAAITVPADDDVPRLAYNVELAVVIGKQGRYIPLERAMEHVAGYTVVNDVSSTYYYDIVPGNDGVGYGLPPGYDDWLYQATASWGGKKADTLAPMGPYLVTRESVSDPYDLLMYTRQSGLARDRAHSGATLMGIERVIQWYSSFATLYPGDVIHLGTMGVDGLPVHPDDVADPGLRLEVEVEGVGALANPVRVGQRSEDDGGGGRQGVDPHPSYAVRQVVESGEVLMSPDEWSASGVRHLWTSFGNHEESERLDGLPRLEVPRFLNGPSSALGTSGADVEIPPRATDLVVGVELAFVVRALTSRASDASGVLLGFTPLISLCDQSFAEAVAEPARVGERGIPAVYGRWADGFNVVLPAPTPLGGDWRGRSMTLRVGDRTVTSSTSDYVAGPDELVRTISARITLFPGDVVTLGATSARIRVTRGEYEAGLVVTASIDGVGDVEARLAP
;
A
#
# COMPACT_ATOMS: atom_id res chain seq x y z
N MET A 1 -6.51 -22.87 7.68
CA MET A 1 -7.80 -22.21 7.92
C MET A 1 -8.00 -21.14 6.86
N ARG A 2 -9.25 -20.75 6.57
CA ARG A 2 -9.58 -19.56 5.78
C ARG A 2 -10.13 -18.49 6.73
N LEU A 3 -9.60 -17.28 6.66
CA LEU A 3 -9.99 -16.14 7.49
C LEU A 3 -10.56 -15.04 6.61
N ALA A 4 -11.68 -14.47 7.02
CA ALA A 4 -12.37 -13.40 6.29
C ALA A 4 -12.59 -12.20 7.21
N SER A 5 -12.41 -11.01 6.64
CA SER A 5 -12.88 -9.75 7.20
C SER A 5 -14.16 -9.36 6.47
N TYR A 6 -15.17 -8.88 7.19
CA TYR A 6 -16.50 -8.64 6.64
C TYR A 6 -17.23 -7.54 7.40
N VAL A 7 -18.29 -6.99 6.83
CA VAL A 7 -19.11 -5.95 7.46
C VAL A 7 -20.40 -6.53 8.02
N VAL A 8 -20.70 -6.20 9.28
CA VAL A 8 -22.01 -6.42 9.90
C VAL A 8 -22.42 -5.14 10.60
N SER A 9 -23.63 -4.65 10.30
CA SER A 9 -24.18 -3.42 10.89
C SER A 9 -23.22 -2.22 10.78
N GLY A 10 -22.54 -2.08 9.63
CA GLY A 10 -21.60 -0.98 9.36
C GLY A 10 -20.25 -1.08 10.08
N ARG A 11 -19.93 -2.21 10.72
CA ARG A 11 -18.64 -2.42 11.40
C ARG A 11 -17.89 -3.61 10.83
N GLU A 12 -16.58 -3.46 10.74
CA GLU A 12 -15.65 -4.56 10.49
C GLU A 12 -15.77 -5.61 11.60
N GLU A 13 -16.01 -6.85 11.18
CA GLU A 13 -15.82 -8.07 11.95
C GLU A 13 -14.88 -9.00 11.18
N TRP A 14 -14.40 -10.05 11.85
CA TRP A 14 -13.61 -11.09 11.22
C TRP A 14 -13.98 -12.47 11.76
N GLY A 15 -13.59 -13.51 11.02
CA GLY A 15 -13.84 -14.87 11.46
C GLY A 15 -13.22 -15.96 10.62
N VAL A 16 -13.41 -17.19 11.10
CA VAL A 16 -12.97 -18.42 10.41
C VAL A 16 -14.07 -18.85 9.46
N VAL A 17 -13.72 -19.08 8.20
CA VAL A 17 -14.65 -19.57 7.19
C VAL A 17 -14.73 -21.09 7.27
N LEU A 18 -15.95 -21.60 7.48
CA LEU A 18 -16.26 -23.02 7.60
C LEU A 18 -17.31 -23.43 6.56
N ASP A 19 -17.24 -24.68 6.11
CA ASP A 19 -18.24 -25.29 5.23
C ASP A 19 -19.11 -26.25 6.05
N ASP A 20 -20.43 -26.03 6.04
CA ASP A 20 -21.42 -26.92 6.68
C ASP A 20 -22.55 -27.24 5.69
N ALA A 21 -22.73 -28.53 5.36
CA ALA A 21 -23.74 -29.02 4.42
C ALA A 21 -23.82 -28.25 3.08
N GLY A 22 -22.67 -27.81 2.56
CA GLY A 22 -22.58 -27.05 1.29
C GLY A 22 -22.85 -25.55 1.42
N THR A 23 -23.11 -25.04 2.63
CA THR A 23 -23.20 -23.61 2.93
C THR A 23 -21.91 -23.14 3.59
N ARG A 24 -21.35 -22.04 3.09
CA ARG A 24 -20.21 -21.37 3.73
C ARG A 24 -20.68 -20.42 4.81
N TRP A 25 -20.00 -20.47 5.95
CA TRP A 25 -20.21 -19.59 7.10
C TRP A 25 -18.94 -18.87 7.45
N VAL A 26 -19.03 -17.64 7.93
CA VAL A 26 -17.95 -16.97 8.65
C VAL A 26 -18.30 -16.93 10.13
N VAL A 27 -17.46 -17.53 10.97
CA VAL A 27 -17.70 -17.68 12.40
C VAL A 27 -16.79 -16.74 13.19
N ASN A 28 -17.40 -15.83 13.95
CA ASN A 28 -16.69 -14.89 14.82
C ASN A 28 -16.14 -15.62 16.06
N PRO A 29 -14.81 -15.60 16.30
CA PRO A 29 -14.18 -16.32 17.42
C PRO A 29 -14.70 -15.93 18.80
N ALA A 30 -14.94 -14.64 19.03
CA ALA A 30 -15.45 -14.15 20.31
C ALA A 30 -16.84 -14.71 20.61
N ARG A 31 -17.73 -14.67 19.59
CA ARG A 31 -19.09 -15.19 19.72
C ARG A 31 -19.12 -16.71 19.85
N ALA A 32 -18.25 -17.41 19.12
CA ALA A 32 -18.14 -18.86 19.19
C ALA A 32 -17.68 -19.33 20.57
N ALA A 33 -16.63 -18.70 21.11
CA ALA A 33 -16.15 -18.98 22.47
C ALA A 33 -17.26 -18.74 23.51
N ALA A 34 -17.93 -17.59 23.46
CA ALA A 34 -19.02 -17.25 24.37
C ALA A 34 -20.23 -18.20 24.27
N PHE A 35 -20.64 -18.57 23.04
CA PHE A 35 -21.72 -19.54 22.82
C PHE A 35 -21.37 -20.88 23.46
N LEU A 36 -20.18 -21.37 23.16
CA LEU A 36 -19.74 -22.63 23.72
C LEU A 36 -19.76 -22.50 25.26
N ASP A 37 -19.38 -21.35 25.85
CA ASP A 37 -19.17 -21.20 27.32
C ASP A 37 -20.52 -21.32 28.02
N ALA A 38 -21.52 -20.64 27.47
CA ALA A 38 -22.90 -20.75 27.88
C ALA A 38 -23.41 -22.19 27.75
N TYR A 39 -23.07 -22.89 26.65
CA TYR A 39 -23.48 -24.28 26.45
C TYR A 39 -22.90 -25.22 27.51
N ALA A 40 -21.60 -25.07 27.83
CA ALA A 40 -20.91 -25.91 28.82
C ALA A 40 -21.36 -25.64 30.27
N ALA A 41 -21.93 -24.46 30.55
CA ALA A 41 -22.48 -24.13 31.86
C ALA A 41 -23.80 -24.86 32.16
N ILE A 42 -24.42 -25.50 31.17
CA ILE A 42 -25.64 -26.28 31.35
C ILE A 42 -25.29 -27.55 32.13
N GLY A 43 -25.85 -27.75 33.33
CA GLY A 43 -25.47 -28.85 34.24
C GLY A 43 -25.70 -30.28 33.71
N SER A 44 -26.42 -30.44 32.59
CA SER A 44 -26.59 -31.71 31.87
C SER A 44 -25.70 -31.85 30.63
N SER A 45 -24.86 -30.87 30.32
CA SER A 45 -23.93 -30.90 29.19
C SER A 45 -22.64 -31.66 29.56
N PHE A 46 -22.01 -32.30 28.58
CA PHE A 46 -20.75 -33.01 28.78
C PHE A 46 -19.64 -32.02 29.17
N PRO A 47 -18.66 -32.40 30.02
CA PRO A 47 -17.55 -31.53 30.38
C PRO A 47 -16.78 -31.15 29.12
N VAL A 48 -16.91 -29.88 28.71
CA VAL A 48 -16.09 -29.31 27.64
C VAL A 48 -14.73 -28.97 28.27
N GLY A 49 -13.64 -29.41 27.63
CA GLY A 49 -12.28 -29.17 28.12
C GLY A 49 -11.96 -27.68 28.31
N ALA A 50 -10.83 -27.38 28.97
CA ALA A 50 -10.35 -26.01 29.13
C ALA A 50 -10.17 -25.36 27.76
N ARG A 51 -10.67 -24.13 27.63
CA ARG A 51 -10.84 -23.50 26.32
C ARG A 51 -9.66 -22.65 25.92
N PRO A 52 -9.39 -22.54 24.62
CA PRO A 52 -8.37 -21.64 24.14
C PRO A 52 -8.78 -20.20 24.45
N VAL A 53 -7.97 -19.55 25.28
CA VAL A 53 -8.04 -18.12 25.55
C VAL A 53 -6.87 -17.48 24.80
N PRO A 54 -7.10 -16.47 23.95
CA PRO A 54 -6.01 -15.77 23.28
C PRO A 54 -5.16 -15.01 24.31
N PRO A 55 -3.88 -14.70 23.98
CA PRO A 55 -3.10 -13.77 24.78
C PRO A 55 -3.89 -12.48 25.06
N GLY A 56 -3.88 -12.00 26.32
CA GLY A 56 -4.66 -10.84 26.74
C GLY A 56 -6.10 -11.14 27.19
N GLY A 57 -6.59 -12.36 27.06
CA GLY A 57 -7.85 -12.80 27.68
C GLY A 57 -9.13 -12.55 26.87
N ALA A 58 -9.07 -11.72 25.82
CA ALA A 58 -10.19 -11.41 24.94
C ALA A 58 -9.80 -11.57 23.47
N TRP A 59 -10.76 -12.01 22.65
CA TRP A 59 -10.56 -12.10 21.20
C TRP A 59 -10.50 -10.71 20.57
N PRO A 60 -9.51 -10.43 19.70
CA PRO A 60 -9.39 -9.11 19.07
C PRO A 60 -10.55 -8.73 18.17
N ALA A 61 -10.75 -7.42 17.97
CA ALA A 61 -11.86 -6.89 17.19
C ALA A 61 -11.65 -7.01 15.68
N THR A 62 -10.40 -7.01 15.23
CA THR A 62 -10.03 -7.11 13.81
C THR A 62 -9.07 -8.27 13.54
N LEU A 63 -9.01 -8.71 12.28
CA LEU A 63 -8.06 -9.74 11.86
C LEU A 63 -6.60 -9.28 12.03
N VAL A 64 -6.30 -8.00 11.78
CA VAL A 64 -4.94 -7.44 11.97
C VAL A 64 -4.53 -7.50 13.44
N GLU A 65 -5.43 -7.17 14.37
CA GLU A 65 -5.14 -7.27 15.80
C GLU A 65 -4.92 -8.73 16.25
N LEU A 66 -5.61 -9.71 15.63
CA LEU A 66 -5.28 -11.13 15.84
C LEU A 66 -3.87 -11.44 15.35
N LEU A 67 -3.50 -11.00 14.16
CA LEU A 67 -2.16 -11.22 13.61
C LEU A 67 -1.08 -10.57 14.50
N ALA A 68 -1.39 -9.45 15.16
CA ALA A 68 -0.50 -8.80 16.12
C ALA A 68 -0.26 -9.62 17.40
N LEU A 69 -1.07 -10.65 17.68
CA LEU A 69 -0.80 -11.64 18.72
C LEU A 69 0.14 -12.78 18.26
N GLU A 70 0.60 -12.71 17.00
CA GLU A 70 1.56 -13.61 16.36
C GLU A 70 1.22 -15.11 16.55
N ASP A 71 2.24 -15.95 16.72
CA ASP A 71 2.14 -17.41 16.85
C ASP A 71 1.16 -17.84 17.96
N ALA A 72 1.12 -17.09 19.06
CA ALA A 72 0.27 -17.40 20.20
C ALA A 72 -1.22 -17.16 19.90
N GLY A 73 -1.54 -16.05 19.21
CA GLY A 73 -2.90 -15.77 18.73
C GLY A 73 -3.37 -16.79 17.70
N MET A 74 -2.54 -17.08 16.70
CA MET A 74 -2.86 -18.06 15.66
C MET A 74 -3.03 -19.48 16.22
N THR A 75 -2.22 -19.86 17.21
CA THR A 75 -2.37 -21.15 17.91
C THR A 75 -3.69 -21.23 18.68
N ALA A 76 -4.06 -20.17 19.40
CA ALA A 76 -5.33 -20.10 20.11
C ALA A 76 -6.52 -20.20 19.14
N LEU A 77 -6.45 -19.47 18.01
CA LEU A 77 -7.47 -19.52 16.96
C LEU A 77 -7.61 -20.92 16.38
N GLY A 78 -6.50 -21.58 16.05
CA GLY A 78 -6.52 -22.94 15.50
C GLY A 78 -7.20 -23.95 16.42
N ARG A 79 -6.97 -23.83 17.73
CA ARG A 79 -7.67 -24.67 18.73
C ARG A 79 -9.17 -24.39 18.76
N LEU A 80 -9.56 -23.10 18.79
CA LEU A 80 -10.97 -22.73 18.82
C LEU A 80 -11.69 -23.18 17.54
N ALA A 81 -11.09 -22.97 16.37
CA ALA A 81 -11.65 -23.40 15.09
C ALA A 81 -11.90 -24.90 15.08
N ALA A 82 -10.92 -25.69 15.54
CA ALA A 82 -11.06 -27.14 15.63
C ALA A 82 -12.11 -27.58 16.67
N ASP A 83 -12.27 -26.85 17.77
CA ASP A 83 -13.36 -27.10 18.75
C ASP A 83 -14.73 -26.80 18.14
N VAL A 84 -14.87 -25.69 17.42
CA VAL A 84 -16.11 -25.30 16.73
C VAL A 84 -16.49 -26.33 15.67
N GLU A 85 -15.56 -26.75 14.81
CA GLU A 85 -15.80 -27.78 13.80
C GLU A 85 -16.26 -29.10 14.44
N ARG A 86 -15.58 -29.56 15.51
CA ARG A 86 -15.98 -30.77 16.23
C ARG A 86 -17.36 -30.63 16.89
N PHE A 87 -17.67 -29.46 17.44
CA PHE A 87 -18.95 -29.20 18.09
C PHE A 87 -20.10 -29.23 17.08
N ILE A 88 -19.96 -28.54 15.95
CA ILE A 88 -20.95 -28.55 14.87
C ILE A 88 -21.18 -29.98 14.35
N ALA A 89 -20.09 -30.72 14.09
CA ALA A 89 -20.17 -32.06 13.51
C ALA A 89 -20.79 -33.12 14.45
N ARG A 90 -20.73 -32.93 15.77
CA ARG A 90 -21.09 -33.98 16.74
C ARG A 90 -22.22 -33.62 17.69
N VAL A 91 -22.50 -32.33 17.85
CA VAL A 91 -23.36 -31.83 18.94
C VAL A 91 -24.48 -30.98 18.38
N ASP A 92 -24.17 -29.77 17.91
CA ASP A 92 -25.19 -28.78 17.60
C ASP A 92 -24.70 -27.72 16.60
N ALA A 93 -25.20 -27.79 15.37
CA ALA A 93 -24.90 -26.82 14.32
C ALA A 93 -25.57 -25.45 14.55
N THR A 94 -26.51 -25.32 15.49
CA THR A 94 -27.15 -24.02 15.79
C THR A 94 -26.18 -22.98 16.37
N LEU A 95 -24.98 -23.41 16.80
CA LEU A 95 -23.86 -22.51 17.07
C LEU A 95 -23.63 -21.54 15.91
N LEU A 96 -23.73 -22.01 14.65
CA LEU A 96 -23.53 -21.19 13.46
C LEU A 96 -24.51 -20.02 13.41
N LEU A 97 -25.77 -20.23 13.81
CA LEU A 97 -26.81 -19.18 13.86
C LEU A 97 -26.58 -18.14 14.96
N ARG A 98 -25.70 -18.43 15.93
CA ARG A 98 -25.42 -17.57 17.09
C ARG A 98 -24.06 -16.89 17.00
N ALA A 99 -23.09 -17.56 16.37
CA ALA A 99 -21.70 -17.13 16.33
C ALA A 99 -21.19 -16.81 14.93
N GLY A 100 -21.93 -17.12 13.88
CA GLY A 100 -21.53 -16.83 12.51
C GLY A 100 -22.65 -16.24 11.67
N HIS A 101 -22.28 -15.92 10.43
CA HIS A 101 -23.18 -15.50 9.36
C HIS A 101 -22.93 -16.38 8.15
N ARG A 102 -23.95 -16.59 7.32
CA ARG A 102 -23.71 -17.18 6.01
C ARG A 102 -22.84 -16.22 5.22
N LEU A 103 -21.87 -16.77 4.50
CA LEU A 103 -20.88 -15.96 3.79
C LEU A 103 -21.53 -15.07 2.72
N ASP A 104 -22.60 -15.55 2.09
CA ASP A 104 -23.36 -14.82 1.07
C ASP A 104 -24.26 -13.71 1.65
N ASP A 105 -24.48 -13.71 2.97
CA ASP A 105 -25.33 -12.72 3.66
C ASP A 105 -24.50 -11.55 4.23
N VAL A 106 -23.18 -11.54 4.05
CA VAL A 106 -22.28 -10.48 4.52
C VAL A 106 -21.51 -9.84 3.38
N GLU A 107 -21.15 -8.57 3.56
CA GLU A 107 -20.21 -7.90 2.65
C GLU A 107 -18.78 -8.32 3.03
N LEU A 108 -18.09 -9.04 2.14
CA LEU A 108 -16.68 -9.38 2.32
C LEU A 108 -15.79 -8.17 2.05
N LEU A 109 -14.92 -7.89 3.02
CA LEU A 109 -13.84 -6.93 2.85
C LEU A 109 -12.60 -7.61 2.27
N ALA A 110 -11.62 -6.81 1.89
CA ALA A 110 -10.27 -7.34 1.74
C ALA A 110 -9.84 -7.94 3.10
N PRO A 111 -9.11 -9.06 3.16
CA PRO A 111 -8.68 -9.66 4.43
C PRO A 111 -7.96 -8.67 5.33
N ILE A 112 -7.15 -7.79 4.74
CA ILE A 112 -6.55 -6.63 5.38
C ILE A 112 -7.18 -5.37 4.75
N PRO A 113 -8.28 -4.82 5.30
CA PRO A 113 -9.04 -3.74 4.65
C PRO A 113 -8.36 -2.37 4.73
N ARG A 114 -7.44 -2.18 5.69
CA ARG A 114 -6.67 -0.95 5.90
C ARG A 114 -5.18 -1.30 5.99
N PRO A 115 -4.57 -1.81 4.90
CA PRO A 115 -3.18 -2.26 4.97
C PRO A 115 -2.26 -1.07 5.25
N ARG A 116 -1.33 -1.25 6.19
CA ARG A 116 -0.24 -0.30 6.45
C ARG A 116 0.77 -0.36 5.31
N LEU A 117 1.22 -1.58 5.00
CA LEU A 117 2.01 -1.90 3.82
C LEU A 117 1.17 -2.72 2.85
N TYR A 118 1.15 -2.31 1.58
CA TYR A 118 0.57 -3.10 0.50
C TYR A 118 1.49 -2.97 -0.70
N TRP A 119 2.47 -3.85 -0.76
CA TRP A 119 3.67 -3.70 -1.56
C TRP A 119 3.70 -4.71 -2.70
N GLY A 120 3.85 -4.22 -3.94
CA GLY A 120 3.62 -5.02 -5.14
C GLY A 120 4.81 -5.12 -6.06
N LEU A 121 5.29 -6.33 -6.29
CA LEU A 121 6.44 -6.59 -7.14
C LEU A 121 6.16 -6.35 -8.61
N VAL A 122 7.17 -5.83 -9.30
CA VAL A 122 7.12 -5.51 -10.72
C VAL A 122 8.10 -6.43 -11.46
N THR A 123 7.64 -6.96 -12.59
CA THR A 123 8.40 -7.86 -13.49
C THR A 123 8.98 -9.11 -12.80
N ASN A 124 8.27 -9.70 -11.83
CA ASN A 124 8.77 -10.84 -11.05
C ASN A 124 8.41 -12.21 -11.66
N SER A 125 8.15 -12.28 -12.97
CA SER A 125 7.89 -13.51 -13.72
C SER A 125 8.56 -13.46 -15.10
N PRO A 126 9.14 -14.56 -15.62
CA PRO A 126 9.63 -14.62 -16.99
C PRO A 126 8.52 -14.39 -18.03
N SER A 127 7.26 -14.70 -17.70
CA SER A 127 6.11 -14.51 -18.59
C SER A 127 5.91 -13.05 -18.97
N PHE A 128 6.22 -12.14 -18.05
CA PHE A 128 6.22 -10.70 -18.29
C PHE A 128 7.11 -10.34 -19.49
N VAL A 129 8.38 -10.76 -19.46
CA VAL A 129 9.35 -10.51 -20.54
C VAL A 129 8.89 -11.15 -21.85
N ARG A 130 8.33 -12.37 -21.79
CA ARG A 130 7.78 -13.05 -22.99
C ARG A 130 6.62 -12.29 -23.63
N SER A 131 5.74 -11.69 -22.82
CA SER A 131 4.58 -10.93 -23.31
C SER A 131 4.92 -9.49 -23.74
N LYS A 132 6.11 -8.99 -23.38
CA LYS A 132 6.60 -7.64 -23.69
C LYS A 132 8.01 -7.71 -24.31
N PRO A 133 8.16 -8.09 -25.59
CA PRO A 133 9.46 -8.36 -26.21
C PRO A 133 10.41 -7.15 -26.28
N GLY A 134 9.91 -5.93 -26.06
CA GLY A 134 10.73 -4.71 -25.93
C GLY A 134 11.45 -4.58 -24.58
N ILE A 135 11.10 -5.40 -23.58
CA ILE A 135 11.71 -5.40 -22.26
C ILE A 135 12.79 -6.47 -22.22
N GLY A 136 14.05 -6.03 -22.26
CA GLY A 136 15.23 -6.91 -22.27
C GLY A 136 15.92 -7.05 -20.91
N VAL A 137 15.26 -6.64 -19.82
CA VAL A 137 15.83 -6.66 -18.46
C VAL A 137 15.13 -7.68 -17.58
N LEU A 138 15.92 -8.37 -16.75
CA LEU A 138 15.43 -9.18 -15.64
C LEU A 138 15.75 -8.45 -14.33
N ASN A 139 14.74 -8.20 -13.50
CA ASN A 139 14.95 -7.59 -12.20
C ASN A 139 15.72 -8.56 -11.28
N LEU A 140 16.92 -8.13 -10.84
CA LEU A 140 17.73 -8.86 -9.86
C LEU A 140 17.48 -8.37 -8.41
N PHE A 141 16.63 -7.35 -8.26
CA PHE A 141 16.19 -6.80 -6.99
C PHE A 141 14.65 -6.85 -6.92
N PRO A 142 14.06 -7.05 -5.73
CA PRO A 142 12.61 -6.95 -5.51
C PRO A 142 12.08 -5.53 -5.75
N LEU A 143 12.01 -5.10 -7.01
CA LEU A 143 11.43 -3.81 -7.37
C LEU A 143 9.92 -3.90 -7.18
N ALA A 144 9.35 -2.94 -6.47
CA ALA A 144 7.96 -2.95 -6.10
C ALA A 144 7.44 -1.56 -5.73
N HIS A 145 6.14 -1.36 -5.91
CA HIS A 145 5.44 -0.13 -5.58
C HIS A 145 4.52 -0.30 -4.37
N GLN A 146 4.37 0.75 -3.57
CA GLN A 146 3.38 0.79 -2.50
C GLN A 146 1.99 1.15 -3.04
N ARG A 147 0.94 0.53 -2.49
CA ARG A 147 -0.47 0.88 -2.74
C ARG A 147 -1.03 1.72 -1.59
N PRO A 148 -1.83 2.77 -1.87
CA PRO A 148 -2.60 3.45 -0.84
C PRO A 148 -3.83 2.64 -0.42
N GLN A 149 -4.37 2.92 0.77
CA GLN A 149 -5.56 2.24 1.30
C GLN A 149 -6.82 2.43 0.43
N GLY A 150 -6.91 3.53 -0.33
CA GLY A 150 -7.99 3.77 -1.30
C GLY A 150 -8.06 2.73 -2.43
N ALA A 151 -6.93 2.10 -2.78
CA ALA A 151 -6.87 1.07 -3.81
C ALA A 151 -7.43 -0.28 -3.35
N ALA A 152 -7.38 -0.57 -2.04
CA ALA A 152 -7.74 -1.87 -1.48
C ALA A 152 -9.27 -2.06 -1.38
N ILE A 153 -9.78 -3.10 -2.05
CA ILE A 153 -11.20 -3.49 -2.00
C ILE A 153 -11.37 -5.01 -1.87
N GLY A 154 -12.49 -5.44 -1.29
CA GLY A 154 -12.80 -6.85 -1.06
C GLY A 154 -13.44 -7.56 -2.25
N HIS A 155 -13.77 -8.83 -2.05
CA HIS A 155 -14.55 -9.61 -3.02
C HIS A 155 -15.96 -9.02 -3.21
N GLY A 156 -16.41 -8.89 -4.45
CA GLY A 156 -17.73 -8.33 -4.79
C GLY A 156 -17.80 -6.80 -4.80
N ALA A 157 -16.84 -6.11 -4.18
CA ALA A 157 -16.74 -4.66 -4.22
C ALA A 157 -16.38 -4.17 -5.63
N ALA A 158 -16.88 -3.01 -6.02
CA ALA A 158 -16.73 -2.52 -7.40
C ALA A 158 -15.33 -1.93 -7.66
N ILE A 159 -14.73 -2.31 -8.79
CA ILE A 159 -13.66 -1.55 -9.42
C ILE A 159 -14.33 -0.34 -10.10
N THR A 160 -13.96 0.87 -9.70
CA THR A 160 -14.61 2.08 -10.20
C THR A 160 -13.81 2.72 -11.30
N VAL A 161 -14.50 3.04 -12.38
CA VAL A 161 -13.99 3.82 -13.50
C VAL A 161 -14.68 5.17 -13.46
N PRO A 162 -13.94 6.28 -13.53
CA PRO A 162 -14.54 7.60 -13.60
C PRO A 162 -15.38 7.79 -14.87
N ALA A 163 -16.44 8.59 -14.77
CA ALA A 163 -17.42 8.86 -15.83
C ALA A 163 -16.91 9.84 -16.90
N ASP A 164 -15.60 9.93 -17.09
CA ASP A 164 -14.99 10.96 -17.92
C ASP A 164 -15.24 10.65 -19.42
N ASP A 165 -15.20 11.70 -20.26
CA ASP A 165 -15.43 11.57 -21.71
C ASP A 165 -14.41 10.61 -22.38
N ASP A 166 -13.26 10.39 -21.72
CA ASP A 166 -12.24 9.40 -22.07
C ASP A 166 -12.08 8.40 -20.92
N VAL A 167 -12.67 7.21 -21.08
CA VAL A 167 -12.47 6.09 -20.15
C VAL A 167 -11.01 5.63 -20.27
N PRO A 168 -10.19 5.73 -19.21
CA PRO A 168 -8.81 5.27 -19.27
C PRO A 168 -8.81 3.78 -19.59
N ARG A 169 -7.83 3.34 -20.39
CA ARG A 169 -7.69 1.91 -20.69
C ARG A 169 -7.36 1.21 -19.38
N LEU A 170 -8.12 0.17 -19.07
CA LEU A 170 -7.86 -0.68 -17.93
C LEU A 170 -7.12 -1.93 -18.36
N ALA A 171 -6.32 -2.45 -17.45
CA ALA A 171 -5.81 -3.81 -17.53
C ALA A 171 -5.74 -4.44 -16.15
N TYR A 172 -5.77 -5.77 -16.08
CA TYR A 172 -5.87 -6.50 -14.81
C TYR A 172 -5.25 -7.88 -14.89
N ASN A 173 -4.73 -8.37 -13.76
CA ASN A 173 -4.07 -9.67 -13.69
C ASN A 173 -4.10 -10.30 -12.30
N VAL A 174 -4.04 -11.63 -12.28
CA VAL A 174 -3.93 -12.41 -11.04
C VAL A 174 -2.53 -12.35 -10.44
N GLU A 175 -2.47 -12.13 -9.13
CA GLU A 175 -1.25 -12.21 -8.33
C GLU A 175 -1.48 -13.01 -7.03
N LEU A 176 -0.43 -13.71 -6.59
CA LEU A 176 -0.35 -14.30 -5.26
C LEU A 176 0.24 -13.26 -4.30
N ALA A 177 -0.39 -13.09 -3.15
CA ALA A 177 0.13 -12.24 -2.09
C ALA A 177 0.37 -13.03 -0.79
N VAL A 178 1.40 -12.61 -0.07
CA VAL A 178 1.74 -13.04 1.29
C VAL A 178 1.29 -11.98 2.28
N VAL A 179 0.73 -12.43 3.39
CA VAL A 179 0.41 -11.58 4.55
C VAL A 179 1.39 -11.91 5.67
N ILE A 180 2.05 -10.89 6.20
CA ILE A 180 2.97 -11.02 7.34
C ILE A 180 2.16 -11.29 8.61
N GLY A 181 2.61 -12.26 9.42
CA GLY A 181 2.00 -12.67 10.69
C GLY A 181 2.86 -12.42 11.92
N LYS A 182 4.13 -12.04 11.71
CA LYS A 182 5.10 -11.85 12.79
C LYS A 182 5.98 -10.64 12.48
N GLN A 183 6.14 -9.75 13.46
CA GLN A 183 6.96 -8.57 13.25
C GLN A 183 8.42 -8.97 13.05
N GLY A 184 9.14 -8.26 12.18
CA GLY A 184 10.57 -8.48 12.01
C GLY A 184 11.28 -7.42 11.19
N ARG A 185 12.57 -7.25 11.50
CA ARG A 185 13.54 -6.44 10.76
C ARG A 185 14.82 -7.26 10.65
N TYR A 186 15.56 -7.07 9.55
CA TYR A 186 16.78 -7.82 9.24
C TYR A 186 16.55 -9.34 9.23
N ILE A 187 15.42 -9.77 8.65
CA ILE A 187 15.01 -11.17 8.67
C ILE A 187 15.93 -11.95 7.71
N PRO A 188 16.66 -12.97 8.20
CA PRO A 188 17.49 -13.79 7.32
C PRO A 188 16.63 -14.68 6.43
N LEU A 189 17.16 -15.06 5.27
CA LEU A 189 16.44 -15.77 4.21
C LEU A 189 15.76 -17.05 4.73
N GLU A 190 16.50 -17.83 5.52
CA GLU A 190 16.07 -19.12 6.08
C GLU A 190 14.96 -19.01 7.11
N ARG A 191 14.71 -17.81 7.67
CA ARG A 191 13.64 -17.55 8.64
C ARG A 191 12.46 -16.79 8.04
N ALA A 192 12.56 -16.35 6.79
CA ALA A 192 11.53 -15.51 6.18
C ALA A 192 10.13 -16.12 6.23
N MET A 193 10.01 -17.43 5.99
CA MET A 193 8.71 -18.12 6.01
C MET A 193 8.10 -18.24 7.42
N GLU A 194 8.89 -18.09 8.50
CA GLU A 194 8.38 -18.00 9.87
C GLU A 194 7.54 -16.74 10.09
N HIS A 195 7.73 -15.71 9.25
CA HIS A 195 7.01 -14.44 9.35
C HIS A 195 5.71 -14.41 8.54
N VAL A 196 5.39 -15.47 7.81
CA VAL A 196 4.21 -15.52 6.92
C VAL A 196 3.01 -16.09 7.66
N ALA A 197 1.95 -15.29 7.81
CA ALA A 197 0.65 -15.77 8.32
C ALA A 197 -0.05 -16.69 7.31
N GLY A 198 0.08 -16.34 6.02
CA GLY A 198 -0.62 -17.03 4.95
C GLY A 198 -0.65 -16.23 3.65
N TYR A 199 -1.61 -16.61 2.80
CA TYR A 199 -1.71 -16.17 1.42
C TYR A 199 -3.10 -15.61 1.11
N THR A 200 -3.16 -14.66 0.17
CA THR A 200 -4.41 -14.13 -0.40
C THR A 200 -4.23 -13.90 -1.90
N VAL A 201 -5.34 -13.76 -2.63
CA VAL A 201 -5.31 -13.33 -4.04
C VAL A 201 -5.34 -11.81 -4.11
N VAL A 202 -4.60 -11.26 -5.08
CA VAL A 202 -4.68 -9.86 -5.48
C VAL A 202 -5.00 -9.79 -6.96
N ASN A 203 -5.89 -8.87 -7.34
CA ASN A 203 -6.08 -8.46 -8.72
C ASN A 203 -5.27 -7.18 -8.95
N ASP A 204 -4.17 -7.24 -9.69
CA ASP A 204 -3.37 -6.06 -10.02
C ASP A 204 -4.01 -5.32 -11.19
N VAL A 205 -4.93 -4.40 -10.86
CA VAL A 205 -5.59 -3.55 -11.85
C VAL A 205 -4.74 -2.30 -12.09
N SER A 206 -4.76 -1.85 -13.33
CA SER A 206 -4.04 -0.66 -13.79
C SER A 206 -4.92 0.16 -14.70
N SER A 207 -4.68 1.47 -14.72
CA SER A 207 -5.31 2.42 -15.63
C SER A 207 -4.28 3.26 -16.35
N THR A 208 -4.63 3.81 -17.51
CA THR A 208 -3.74 4.71 -18.27
C THR A 208 -3.81 6.17 -17.85
N TYR A 209 -4.60 6.56 -16.86
CA TYR A 209 -4.84 7.98 -16.55
C TYR A 209 -3.57 8.83 -16.47
N TYR A 210 -2.55 8.38 -15.72
CA TYR A 210 -1.31 9.15 -15.56
C TYR A 210 -0.40 9.13 -16.80
N TYR A 211 -0.68 8.27 -17.78
CA TYR A 211 -0.17 8.41 -19.15
C TYR A 211 -0.96 9.46 -19.91
N ASP A 212 -2.29 9.44 -19.82
CA ASP A 212 -3.19 10.28 -20.61
C ASP A 212 -3.10 11.77 -20.24
N ILE A 213 -2.75 12.10 -18.98
CA ILE A 213 -2.55 13.50 -18.56
C ILE A 213 -1.27 14.15 -19.13
N VAL A 214 -0.39 13.38 -19.75
CA VAL A 214 0.79 13.94 -20.40
C VAL A 214 0.35 14.73 -21.63
N PRO A 215 0.81 15.98 -21.79
CA PRO A 215 0.46 16.80 -22.95
C PRO A 215 0.66 16.06 -24.28
N GLY A 216 -0.43 15.87 -25.02
CA GLY A 216 -0.43 15.20 -26.33
C GLY A 216 -0.40 13.67 -26.30
N ASN A 217 -0.57 13.04 -25.13
CA ASN A 217 -0.58 11.57 -24.99
C ASN A 217 -1.96 10.95 -24.77
N ASP A 218 -3.01 11.77 -24.83
CA ASP A 218 -4.38 11.32 -24.64
C ASP A 218 -4.79 10.23 -25.65
N GLY A 219 -5.36 9.15 -25.13
CA GLY A 219 -5.81 7.98 -25.92
C GLY A 219 -4.70 7.07 -26.47
N VAL A 220 -3.43 7.40 -26.26
CA VAL A 220 -2.27 6.65 -26.82
C VAL A 220 -1.98 5.35 -26.06
N GLY A 221 -2.43 5.25 -24.80
CA GLY A 221 -2.32 4.06 -23.96
C GLY A 221 -1.07 4.05 -23.08
N TYR A 222 -0.47 2.88 -22.83
CA TYR A 222 0.65 2.70 -21.89
C TYR A 222 2.03 3.17 -22.40
N GLY A 223 2.04 3.99 -23.46
CA GLY A 223 3.24 4.62 -24.00
C GLY A 223 3.36 6.07 -23.53
N LEU A 224 4.56 6.63 -23.64
CA LEU A 224 4.82 8.04 -23.37
C LEU A 224 5.38 8.70 -24.64
N PRO A 225 5.06 9.98 -24.88
CA PRO A 225 5.61 10.71 -26.01
C PRO A 225 7.09 11.03 -25.75
N PRO A 226 7.90 11.23 -26.81
CA PRO A 226 9.31 11.62 -26.67
C PRO A 226 9.48 12.84 -25.75
N GLY A 227 10.39 12.75 -24.79
CA GLY A 227 10.67 13.82 -23.82
C GLY A 227 9.94 13.66 -22.49
N TYR A 228 8.95 12.76 -22.41
CA TYR A 228 8.28 12.36 -21.17
C TYR A 228 8.63 10.93 -20.75
N ASP A 229 9.40 10.21 -21.56
CA ASP A 229 9.76 8.80 -21.41
C ASP A 229 10.95 8.54 -20.46
N ASP A 230 11.23 9.47 -19.53
CA ASP A 230 12.20 9.19 -18.47
C ASP A 230 11.69 8.09 -17.54
N TRP A 231 12.64 7.40 -16.91
CA TRP A 231 12.34 6.22 -16.12
C TRP A 231 11.42 6.49 -14.92
N LEU A 232 11.48 7.69 -14.34
CA LEU A 232 10.75 8.03 -13.13
C LEU A 232 9.35 8.53 -13.44
N TYR A 233 9.17 9.25 -14.55
CA TYR A 233 7.83 9.52 -15.03
C TYR A 233 7.15 8.24 -15.55
N GLN A 234 7.87 7.33 -16.21
CA GLN A 234 7.32 6.00 -16.54
C GLN A 234 6.85 5.25 -15.29
N ALA A 235 7.61 5.31 -14.18
CA ALA A 235 7.17 4.74 -12.90
C ALA A 235 5.97 5.49 -12.30
N THR A 236 5.94 6.82 -12.41
CA THR A 236 4.80 7.65 -11.98
C THR A 236 3.53 7.26 -12.74
N ALA A 237 3.60 7.19 -14.07
CA ALA A 237 2.47 6.85 -14.93
C ALA A 237 1.99 5.41 -14.72
N SER A 238 2.93 4.45 -14.79
CA SER A 238 2.64 3.02 -14.62
C SER A 238 2.11 2.73 -13.22
N TRP A 239 2.87 3.07 -12.18
CA TRP A 239 2.51 2.69 -10.83
C TRP A 239 1.42 3.61 -10.27
N GLY A 240 1.35 4.88 -10.66
CA GLY A 240 0.23 5.77 -10.31
C GLY A 240 -1.09 5.24 -10.86
N GLY A 241 -1.07 4.76 -12.11
CA GLY A 241 -2.22 4.13 -12.76
C GLY A 241 -2.71 2.87 -12.03
N LYS A 242 -1.81 2.19 -11.32
CA LYS A 242 -2.15 1.05 -10.47
C LYS A 242 -2.53 1.47 -9.02
N LYS A 243 -2.03 2.60 -8.51
CA LYS A 243 -2.33 3.13 -7.16
C LYS A 243 -3.71 3.76 -7.04
N ALA A 244 -4.36 4.03 -8.17
CA ALA A 244 -5.69 4.62 -8.20
C ALA A 244 -6.70 3.83 -7.36
N ASP A 245 -7.71 4.54 -6.86
CA ASP A 245 -8.70 3.97 -5.96
C ASP A 245 -9.38 2.76 -6.59
N THR A 246 -9.67 1.75 -5.76
CA THR A 246 -10.30 0.48 -6.13
C THR A 246 -9.50 -0.45 -7.06
N LEU A 247 -8.28 -0.09 -7.48
CA LEU A 247 -7.50 -0.85 -8.46
C LEU A 247 -6.55 -1.90 -7.86
N ALA A 248 -6.66 -2.19 -6.55
CA ALA A 248 -5.98 -3.31 -5.92
C ALA A 248 -6.94 -4.19 -5.11
N PRO A 249 -7.93 -4.86 -5.76
CA PRO A 249 -8.74 -5.85 -5.08
C PRO A 249 -7.90 -6.95 -4.43
N MET A 250 -8.30 -7.36 -3.22
CA MET A 250 -7.63 -8.40 -2.45
C MET A 250 -8.66 -9.30 -1.77
N GLY A 251 -8.42 -10.61 -1.77
CA GLY A 251 -9.25 -11.59 -1.06
C GLY A 251 -9.52 -12.84 -1.89
N PRO A 252 -10.64 -13.54 -1.67
CA PRO A 252 -11.67 -13.28 -0.67
C PRO A 252 -11.22 -13.60 0.77
N TYR A 253 -10.12 -14.33 0.95
CA TYR A 253 -9.68 -14.83 2.26
C TYR A 253 -8.19 -14.62 2.47
N LEU A 254 -7.79 -14.54 3.74
CA LEU A 254 -6.46 -14.95 4.17
C LEU A 254 -6.47 -16.46 4.43
N VAL A 255 -5.74 -17.23 3.64
CA VAL A 255 -5.57 -18.68 3.83
C VAL A 255 -4.27 -18.91 4.59
N THR A 256 -4.36 -19.56 5.75
CA THR A 256 -3.17 -19.74 6.61
C THR A 256 -2.09 -20.55 5.89
N ARG A 257 -0.83 -20.26 6.20
CA ARG A 257 0.34 -20.85 5.56
C ARG A 257 0.28 -22.38 5.51
N GLU A 258 -0.16 -23.03 6.59
CA GLU A 258 -0.25 -24.50 6.69
C GLU A 258 -1.35 -25.12 5.82
N SER A 259 -2.27 -24.31 5.27
CA SER A 259 -3.34 -24.77 4.38
C SER A 259 -2.99 -24.70 2.90
N VAL A 260 -1.82 -24.15 2.57
CA VAL A 260 -1.25 -24.17 1.22
C VAL A 260 -0.01 -25.05 1.26
N SER A 261 -0.01 -26.16 0.53
CA SER A 261 1.06 -27.16 0.58
C SER A 261 2.39 -26.64 0.05
N ASP A 262 2.36 -25.99 -1.12
CA ASP A 262 3.51 -25.33 -1.74
C ASP A 262 3.03 -24.04 -2.42
N PRO A 263 3.45 -22.85 -1.96
CA PRO A 263 3.05 -21.59 -2.58
C PRO A 263 3.61 -21.41 -4.00
N TYR A 264 4.61 -22.20 -4.40
CA TYR A 264 5.21 -22.17 -5.74
C TYR A 264 4.62 -23.21 -6.71
N ASP A 265 3.60 -23.95 -6.30
CA ASP A 265 2.95 -24.97 -7.13
C ASP A 265 1.42 -24.79 -7.20
N LEU A 266 0.99 -23.60 -7.62
CA LEU A 266 -0.43 -23.23 -7.69
C LEU A 266 -0.81 -22.77 -9.09
N LEU A 267 -1.88 -23.34 -9.64
CA LEU A 267 -2.51 -22.80 -10.84
C LEU A 267 -3.17 -21.45 -10.56
N MET A 268 -3.05 -20.54 -11.52
CA MET A 268 -3.59 -19.19 -11.42
C MET A 268 -4.41 -18.87 -12.68
N TYR A 269 -5.55 -18.20 -12.52
CA TYR A 269 -6.47 -17.89 -13.62
C TYR A 269 -6.88 -16.44 -13.59
N THR A 270 -7.03 -15.86 -14.78
CA THR A 270 -7.64 -14.54 -14.98
C THR A 270 -8.82 -14.68 -15.94
N ARG A 271 -9.99 -14.14 -15.59
CA ARG A 271 -11.22 -14.22 -16.38
C ARG A 271 -11.93 -12.87 -16.47
N GLN A 272 -12.62 -12.66 -17.58
CA GLN A 272 -13.50 -11.52 -17.83
C GLN A 272 -14.91 -12.04 -18.03
N SER A 273 -15.81 -11.74 -17.10
CA SER A 273 -17.22 -12.18 -17.14
C SER A 273 -17.36 -13.68 -17.45
N GLY A 274 -16.61 -14.52 -16.75
CA GLY A 274 -16.56 -15.98 -16.91
C GLY A 274 -15.66 -16.48 -18.05
N LEU A 275 -15.21 -15.63 -18.97
CA LEU A 275 -14.34 -16.03 -20.07
C LEU A 275 -12.88 -16.07 -19.62
N ALA A 276 -12.23 -17.23 -19.72
CA ALA A 276 -10.81 -17.36 -19.42
C ALA A 276 -9.97 -16.49 -20.38
N ARG A 277 -9.17 -15.58 -19.81
CA ARG A 277 -8.28 -14.68 -20.55
C ARG A 277 -6.82 -15.10 -20.44
N ASP A 278 -6.45 -15.70 -19.30
CA ASP A 278 -5.10 -16.16 -19.03
C ASP A 278 -5.09 -17.31 -18.03
N ARG A 279 -4.02 -18.11 -18.09
CA ARG A 279 -3.70 -19.19 -17.16
C ARG A 279 -2.21 -19.17 -16.87
N ALA A 280 -1.86 -18.99 -15.61
CA ALA A 280 -0.50 -18.91 -15.12
C ALA A 280 -0.23 -19.94 -14.02
N HIS A 281 0.99 -19.91 -13.47
CA HIS A 281 1.44 -20.82 -12.43
C HIS A 281 2.38 -20.08 -11.46
N SER A 282 2.19 -20.22 -10.16
CA SER A 282 2.99 -19.49 -9.15
C SER A 282 4.48 -19.86 -9.19
N GLY A 283 4.82 -21.06 -9.65
CA GLY A 283 6.22 -21.49 -9.88
C GLY A 283 6.98 -20.71 -10.96
N ALA A 284 6.31 -19.82 -11.70
CA ALA A 284 6.98 -18.86 -12.58
C ALA A 284 7.63 -17.69 -11.82
N THR A 285 7.48 -17.60 -10.50
CA THR A 285 8.08 -16.55 -9.66
C THR A 285 9.60 -16.50 -9.83
N LEU A 286 10.16 -15.34 -10.14
CA LEU A 286 11.62 -15.13 -10.26
C LEU A 286 12.29 -14.98 -8.90
N MET A 287 11.78 -14.05 -8.08
CA MET A 287 12.25 -13.81 -6.72
C MET A 287 11.22 -14.36 -5.75
N GLY A 288 11.60 -15.44 -5.06
CA GLY A 288 10.77 -16.09 -4.06
C GLY A 288 10.45 -15.18 -2.87
N ILE A 289 9.36 -15.51 -2.18
CA ILE A 289 8.84 -14.89 -0.96
C ILE A 289 9.97 -14.62 0.04
N GLU A 290 10.84 -15.60 0.26
CA GLU A 290 11.94 -15.54 1.21
C GLU A 290 12.90 -14.39 0.89
N ARG A 291 13.27 -14.26 -0.39
CA ARG A 291 14.19 -13.21 -0.86
C ARG A 291 13.54 -11.85 -0.76
N VAL A 292 12.24 -11.74 -1.04
CA VAL A 292 11.49 -10.49 -0.95
C VAL A 292 11.42 -10.00 0.49
N ILE A 293 11.05 -10.88 1.43
CA ILE A 293 11.01 -10.57 2.87
C ILE A 293 12.40 -10.19 3.38
N GLN A 294 13.43 -10.97 3.04
CA GLN A 294 14.81 -10.70 3.45
C GLN A 294 15.33 -9.36 2.91
N TRP A 295 15.00 -9.03 1.66
CA TRP A 295 15.43 -7.77 1.07
C TRP A 295 14.69 -6.57 1.65
N TYR A 296 13.37 -6.62 1.77
CA TYR A 296 12.60 -5.48 2.28
C TYR A 296 12.88 -5.22 3.77
N SER A 297 12.93 -6.31 4.56
CA SER A 297 13.26 -6.22 5.98
C SER A 297 14.69 -5.73 6.25
N SER A 298 15.55 -5.68 5.23
CA SER A 298 16.90 -5.13 5.37
C SER A 298 16.95 -3.61 5.58
N PHE A 299 15.83 -2.90 5.42
CA PHE A 299 15.75 -1.46 5.62
C PHE A 299 14.46 -0.99 6.29
N ALA A 300 13.34 -1.70 6.14
CA ALA A 300 12.06 -1.35 6.75
C ALA A 300 11.51 -2.49 7.61
N THR A 301 10.90 -2.17 8.74
CA THR A 301 10.27 -3.17 9.60
C THR A 301 8.98 -3.70 8.96
N LEU A 302 8.84 -5.02 8.93
CA LEU A 302 7.60 -5.71 8.56
C LEU A 302 6.76 -5.97 9.82
N TYR A 303 5.46 -5.72 9.72
CA TYR A 303 4.49 -5.86 10.81
C TYR A 303 3.40 -6.85 10.44
N PRO A 304 2.78 -7.53 11.43
CA PRO A 304 1.61 -8.35 11.18
C PRO A 304 0.49 -7.58 10.45
N GLY A 305 -0.04 -8.18 9.39
CA GLY A 305 -1.02 -7.55 8.49
C GLY A 305 -0.41 -6.83 7.28
N ASP A 306 0.90 -6.64 7.21
CA ASP A 306 1.55 -6.14 5.99
C ASP A 306 1.35 -7.13 4.82
N VAL A 307 1.06 -6.60 3.63
CA VAL A 307 0.75 -7.39 2.43
C VAL A 307 1.83 -7.18 1.38
N ILE A 308 2.37 -8.29 0.85
CA ILE A 308 3.36 -8.29 -0.24
C ILE A 308 2.83 -9.16 -1.38
N HIS A 309 2.59 -8.58 -2.55
CA HIS A 309 2.12 -9.29 -3.74
C HIS A 309 3.24 -9.49 -4.78
N LEU A 310 3.32 -10.70 -5.34
CA LEU A 310 4.53 -11.24 -5.97
C LEU A 310 4.67 -10.94 -7.46
N GLY A 311 3.83 -10.08 -8.04
CA GLY A 311 3.81 -9.78 -9.47
C GLY A 311 2.95 -10.77 -10.27
N THR A 312 2.47 -10.32 -11.43
CA THR A 312 1.73 -11.18 -12.37
C THR A 312 2.60 -12.32 -12.89
N MET A 313 2.07 -13.53 -12.86
CA MET A 313 2.77 -14.74 -13.30
C MET A 313 2.47 -15.12 -14.76
N GLY A 314 1.46 -14.48 -15.35
CA GLY A 314 0.94 -14.78 -16.69
C GLY A 314 1.18 -13.65 -17.70
N VAL A 315 0.16 -13.35 -18.50
CA VAL A 315 0.20 -12.24 -19.47
C VAL A 315 0.13 -10.92 -18.74
N ASP A 316 1.09 -10.02 -18.91
CA ASP A 316 1.07 -8.72 -18.24
C ASP A 316 0.15 -7.69 -18.92
N GLY A 317 -0.77 -7.13 -18.13
CA GLY A 317 -1.71 -6.10 -18.54
C GLY A 317 -2.74 -6.60 -19.54
N LEU A 318 -3.60 -7.56 -19.15
CA LEU A 318 -4.72 -7.98 -20.00
C LEU A 318 -5.69 -6.81 -20.18
N PRO A 319 -5.88 -6.31 -21.42
CA PRO A 319 -6.70 -5.12 -21.64
C PRO A 319 -8.17 -5.44 -21.39
N VAL A 320 -8.85 -4.47 -20.78
CA VAL A 320 -10.31 -4.33 -20.77
C VAL A 320 -10.64 -3.23 -21.77
N HIS A 321 -11.42 -3.54 -22.80
CA HIS A 321 -11.73 -2.58 -23.84
C HIS A 321 -12.81 -1.59 -23.37
N PRO A 322 -12.84 -0.34 -23.88
CA PRO A 322 -13.89 0.61 -23.52
C PRO A 322 -15.32 0.06 -23.73
N ASP A 323 -15.54 -0.70 -24.79
CA ASP A 323 -16.83 -1.36 -25.07
C ASP A 323 -17.21 -2.38 -23.98
N ASP A 324 -16.23 -3.05 -23.36
CA ASP A 324 -16.48 -3.97 -22.25
C ASP A 324 -16.93 -3.20 -21.01
N VAL A 325 -16.33 -2.03 -20.75
CA VAL A 325 -16.66 -1.18 -19.58
C VAL A 325 -18.09 -0.65 -19.63
N ALA A 326 -18.66 -0.53 -20.83
CA ALA A 326 -20.07 -0.15 -21.02
C ALA A 326 -21.06 -1.26 -20.63
N ASP A 327 -20.62 -2.51 -20.49
CA ASP A 327 -21.45 -3.63 -20.04
C ASP A 327 -21.63 -3.60 -18.51
N PRO A 328 -22.86 -3.39 -17.99
CA PRO A 328 -23.13 -3.44 -16.55
C PRO A 328 -22.84 -4.81 -15.91
N GLY A 329 -22.74 -5.86 -16.73
CA GLY A 329 -22.38 -7.22 -16.32
C GLY A 329 -20.88 -7.47 -16.25
N LEU A 330 -20.02 -6.51 -16.63
CA LEU A 330 -18.58 -6.70 -16.63
C LEU A 330 -18.05 -7.05 -15.24
N ARG A 331 -17.35 -8.18 -15.17
CA ARG A 331 -16.66 -8.64 -13.97
C ARG A 331 -15.23 -9.01 -14.30
N LEU A 332 -14.30 -8.57 -13.46
CA LEU A 332 -12.91 -9.00 -13.51
C LEU A 332 -12.69 -10.02 -12.40
N GLU A 333 -12.22 -11.20 -12.78
CA GLU A 333 -12.11 -12.35 -11.88
C GLU A 333 -10.69 -12.90 -11.93
N VAL A 334 -10.13 -13.16 -10.75
CA VAL A 334 -8.81 -13.76 -10.59
C VAL A 334 -8.87 -14.88 -9.56
N GLU A 335 -8.13 -15.95 -9.78
CA GLU A 335 -8.16 -17.12 -8.91
C GLU A 335 -6.77 -17.70 -8.73
N VAL A 336 -6.45 -18.09 -7.50
CA VAL A 336 -5.27 -18.88 -7.17
C VAL A 336 -5.72 -20.17 -6.49
N GLU A 337 -5.29 -21.30 -7.04
CA GLU A 337 -5.58 -22.63 -6.52
C GLU A 337 -5.25 -22.74 -5.03
N GLY A 338 -6.13 -23.40 -4.26
CA GLY A 338 -5.97 -23.56 -2.81
C GLY A 338 -6.21 -22.29 -1.98
N VAL A 339 -6.11 -21.10 -2.57
CA VAL A 339 -6.26 -19.80 -1.88
C VAL A 339 -7.69 -19.25 -2.03
N GLY A 340 -8.17 -19.06 -3.26
CA GLY A 340 -9.53 -18.60 -3.51
C GLY A 340 -9.74 -17.89 -4.85
N ALA A 341 -10.98 -17.49 -5.11
CA ALA A 341 -11.39 -16.74 -6.29
C ALA A 341 -11.95 -15.37 -5.90
N LEU A 342 -11.38 -14.34 -6.48
CA LEU A 342 -11.72 -12.94 -6.26
C LEU A 342 -12.45 -12.42 -7.51
N ALA A 343 -13.64 -11.86 -7.33
CA ALA A 343 -14.47 -11.36 -8.41
C ALA A 343 -14.97 -9.96 -8.08
N ASN A 344 -14.74 -9.00 -8.97
CA ASN A 344 -15.11 -7.60 -8.77
C ASN A 344 -15.86 -7.09 -9.99
N PRO A 345 -17.08 -6.54 -9.84
CA PRO A 345 -17.76 -5.86 -10.93
C PRO A 345 -17.02 -4.57 -11.29
N VAL A 346 -17.02 -4.20 -12.55
CA VAL A 346 -16.53 -2.88 -12.99
C VAL A 346 -17.74 -1.94 -13.04
N ARG A 347 -17.61 -0.75 -12.45
CA ARG A 347 -18.67 0.27 -12.46
C ARG A 347 -18.12 1.59 -12.93
N VAL A 348 -18.76 2.17 -13.93
CA VAL A 348 -18.52 3.56 -14.31
C VAL A 348 -19.26 4.47 -13.32
N GLY A 349 -18.59 5.52 -12.83
CA GLY A 349 -19.20 6.55 -12.00
C GLY A 349 -20.34 7.26 -12.75
N GLN A 350 -21.12 8.08 -12.03
CA GLN A 350 -22.15 8.92 -12.65
C GLN A 350 -21.69 10.38 -12.74
N ARG A 351 -22.12 11.09 -13.80
CA ARG A 351 -21.96 12.53 -13.95
C ARG A 351 -23.14 13.20 -13.22
N SER A 352 -22.91 14.07 -12.24
CA SER A 352 -23.97 14.89 -11.64
C SER A 352 -24.22 16.15 -12.48
N GLU A 353 -25.49 16.56 -12.65
CA GLU A 353 -25.89 17.76 -13.40
C GLU A 353 -25.93 19.04 -12.53
N ASP A 354 -25.95 18.91 -11.19
CA ASP A 354 -26.39 19.98 -10.28
C ASP A 354 -25.28 20.74 -9.51
N ASP A 355 -24.00 20.37 -9.63
CA ASP A 355 -22.94 21.10 -8.92
C ASP A 355 -22.37 22.22 -9.80
N GLY A 356 -22.76 23.47 -9.50
CA GLY A 356 -22.25 24.73 -10.08
C GLY A 356 -20.76 25.01 -9.81
N GLY A 357 -19.94 23.96 -9.84
CA GLY A 357 -18.52 23.90 -9.56
C GLY A 357 -17.93 22.52 -9.86
N GLY A 358 -18.24 21.92 -11.02
CA GLY A 358 -17.40 20.90 -11.67
C GLY A 358 -17.11 19.56 -10.95
N GLY A 359 -17.75 19.25 -9.82
CA GLY A 359 -17.53 18.00 -9.09
C GLY A 359 -18.29 16.81 -9.69
N ARG A 360 -17.60 15.91 -10.39
CA ARG A 360 -18.16 14.60 -10.82
C ARG A 360 -18.18 13.63 -9.62
N GLN A 361 -19.30 12.97 -9.32
CA GLN A 361 -19.40 12.03 -8.19
C GLN A 361 -18.71 10.67 -8.48
N GLY A 362 -18.19 10.02 -7.43
CA GLY A 362 -17.74 8.63 -7.47
C GLY A 362 -18.91 7.64 -7.34
N VAL A 363 -18.62 6.36 -7.13
CA VAL A 363 -19.65 5.40 -6.69
C VAL A 363 -19.86 5.59 -5.18
N ASP A 364 -21.11 5.79 -4.75
CA ASP A 364 -21.51 5.93 -3.34
C ASP A 364 -22.31 4.69 -2.88
N PRO A 365 -21.93 4.03 -1.77
CA PRO A 365 -20.73 4.26 -0.97
C PRO A 365 -19.45 3.87 -1.69
N HIS A 366 -18.34 4.53 -1.33
CA HIS A 366 -17.03 4.23 -1.89
C HIS A 366 -16.64 2.75 -1.62
N PRO A 367 -16.13 1.99 -2.60
CA PRO A 367 -15.87 0.55 -2.41
C PRO A 367 -14.78 0.22 -1.37
N SER A 368 -13.75 1.06 -1.23
CA SER A 368 -12.73 0.89 -0.18
C SER A 368 -13.33 1.17 1.20
N TYR A 369 -13.20 0.18 2.09
CA TYR A 369 -13.63 0.30 3.49
C TYR A 369 -12.84 1.37 4.25
N ALA A 370 -11.54 1.53 3.94
CA ALA A 370 -10.72 2.58 4.54
C ALA A 370 -11.28 3.99 4.28
N VAL A 371 -11.75 4.23 3.05
CA VAL A 371 -12.37 5.51 2.65
C VAL A 371 -13.72 5.68 3.34
N ARG A 372 -14.58 4.64 3.35
CA ARG A 372 -15.89 4.69 4.03
C ARG A 372 -15.76 5.05 5.50
N GLN A 373 -14.79 4.47 6.21
CA GLN A 373 -14.59 4.75 7.63
C GLN A 373 -14.26 6.22 7.92
N VAL A 374 -13.49 6.87 7.03
CA VAL A 374 -13.19 8.30 7.16
C VAL A 374 -14.42 9.16 6.86
N VAL A 375 -15.20 8.79 5.83
CA VAL A 375 -16.45 9.49 5.49
C VAL A 375 -17.47 9.38 6.62
N GLU A 376 -17.68 8.17 7.15
CA GLU A 376 -18.65 7.89 8.22
C GLU A 376 -18.27 8.54 9.54
N SER A 377 -16.97 8.59 9.88
CA SER A 377 -16.49 9.24 11.10
C SER A 377 -16.46 10.77 10.98
N GLY A 378 -16.42 11.31 9.76
CA GLY A 378 -16.18 12.72 9.50
C GLY A 378 -14.78 13.17 9.92
N GLU A 379 -13.80 12.26 9.91
CA GLU A 379 -12.41 12.53 10.32
C GLU A 379 -11.81 13.66 9.47
N VAL A 380 -11.54 14.79 10.12
CA VAL A 380 -10.87 15.97 9.59
C VAL A 380 -9.98 16.51 10.69
N LEU A 381 -8.71 16.76 10.37
CA LEU A 381 -7.76 17.40 11.27
C LEU A 381 -8.05 18.91 11.28
N MET A 382 -8.44 19.44 12.43
CA MET A 382 -8.81 20.84 12.60
C MET A 382 -7.63 21.71 13.04
N SER A 383 -6.64 21.09 13.68
CA SER A 383 -5.45 21.77 14.18
C SER A 383 -4.19 20.91 14.03
N PRO A 384 -3.00 21.51 13.88
CA PRO A 384 -1.74 20.78 13.82
C PRO A 384 -1.47 19.82 14.99
N ASP A 385 -1.93 20.14 16.19
CA ASP A 385 -1.70 19.34 17.41
C ASP A 385 -2.46 18.01 17.40
N GLU A 386 -3.43 17.83 16.49
CA GLU A 386 -4.14 16.56 16.29
C GLU A 386 -3.34 15.56 15.43
N TRP A 387 -2.25 16.01 14.80
CA TRP A 387 -1.45 15.18 13.92
C TRP A 387 -0.19 14.63 14.61
N SER A 388 0.24 13.44 14.20
CA SER A 388 1.51 12.84 14.61
C SER A 388 2.10 11.97 13.51
N ALA A 389 3.44 11.94 13.41
CA ALA A 389 4.16 11.13 12.45
C ALA A 389 3.84 9.62 12.57
N SER A 390 3.55 9.11 13.78
CA SER A 390 3.20 7.70 14.00
C SER A 390 1.81 7.32 13.50
N GLY A 391 0.93 8.30 13.26
CA GLY A 391 -0.43 8.11 12.74
C GLY A 391 -0.53 8.19 11.22
N VAL A 392 0.59 8.40 10.52
CA VAL A 392 0.59 8.60 9.07
C VAL A 392 0.20 7.33 8.32
N ARG A 393 -0.75 7.49 7.39
CA ARG A 393 -1.21 6.40 6.51
C ARG A 393 -0.33 6.29 5.27
N HIS A 394 -0.05 7.41 4.62
CA HIS A 394 0.76 7.42 3.40
C HIS A 394 1.80 8.54 3.39
N LEU A 395 2.98 8.22 2.86
CA LEU A 395 4.05 9.17 2.54
C LEU A 395 4.21 9.26 1.02
N TRP A 396 3.97 10.45 0.47
CA TRP A 396 4.12 10.76 -0.94
C TRP A 396 5.36 11.61 -1.16
N THR A 397 6.14 11.26 -2.17
CA THR A 397 7.36 11.98 -2.53
C THR A 397 7.28 12.47 -3.96
N SER A 398 7.42 13.78 -4.13
CA SER A 398 7.70 14.36 -5.45
C SER A 398 9.19 14.24 -5.79
N PHE A 399 9.49 14.04 -7.07
CA PHE A 399 10.86 13.87 -7.55
C PHE A 399 11.14 14.79 -8.74
N GLY A 400 12.39 15.23 -8.88
CA GLY A 400 12.79 16.13 -9.95
C GLY A 400 12.00 17.45 -9.94
N ASN A 401 11.59 17.94 -8.77
CA ASN A 401 10.76 19.13 -8.62
C ASN A 401 11.60 20.43 -8.49
N HIS A 402 12.84 20.39 -8.95
CA HIS A 402 13.85 21.46 -8.83
C HIS A 402 14.90 21.27 -9.93
N GLU A 403 15.35 22.36 -10.57
CA GLU A 403 16.30 22.27 -11.71
C GLU A 403 17.60 21.52 -11.38
N GLU A 404 18.21 21.82 -10.23
CA GLU A 404 19.44 21.12 -9.82
C GLU A 404 19.17 19.65 -9.47
N SER A 405 17.97 19.31 -8.95
CA SER A 405 17.62 17.92 -8.68
C SER A 405 17.51 17.15 -9.99
N GLU A 406 16.82 17.72 -10.97
CA GLU A 406 16.72 17.14 -12.30
C GLU A 406 18.10 16.90 -12.91
N ARG A 407 18.99 17.88 -12.82
CA ARG A 407 20.35 17.77 -13.33
C ARG A 407 21.16 16.68 -12.61
N LEU A 408 21.09 16.63 -11.29
CA LEU A 408 21.82 15.63 -10.47
C LEU A 408 21.28 14.22 -10.66
N ASP A 409 19.97 14.08 -10.79
CA ASP A 409 19.27 12.80 -10.89
C ASP A 409 19.09 12.36 -12.37
N GLY A 410 19.56 13.16 -13.33
CA GLY A 410 19.50 12.87 -14.77
C GLY A 410 18.09 12.88 -15.36
N LEU A 411 17.20 13.70 -14.82
CA LEU A 411 15.80 13.80 -15.22
C LEU A 411 15.56 15.02 -16.12
N PRO A 412 14.70 14.94 -17.14
CA PRO A 412 14.28 16.11 -17.92
C PRO A 412 13.28 16.98 -17.17
N ARG A 413 13.12 18.24 -17.59
CA ARG A 413 12.03 19.11 -17.13
C ARG A 413 10.70 18.65 -17.73
N LEU A 414 9.67 18.46 -16.90
CA LEU A 414 8.31 18.12 -17.34
C LEU A 414 7.27 19.13 -16.81
N GLU A 415 6.15 19.23 -17.53
CA GLU A 415 4.97 20.02 -17.12
C GLU A 415 4.10 19.31 -16.07
N VAL A 416 4.24 18.00 -15.96
CA VAL A 416 3.50 17.14 -15.04
C VAL A 416 4.42 16.69 -13.89
N PRO A 417 3.97 16.79 -12.62
CA PRO A 417 4.79 16.35 -11.49
C PRO A 417 5.06 14.84 -11.52
N ARG A 418 6.28 14.46 -11.13
CA ARG A 418 6.61 13.07 -10.80
C ARG A 418 6.29 12.82 -9.34
N PHE A 419 5.72 11.64 -9.04
CA PHE A 419 5.47 11.24 -7.67
C PHE A 419 5.48 9.73 -7.51
N LEU A 420 5.89 9.27 -6.33
CA LEU A 420 5.69 7.91 -5.85
C LEU A 420 5.26 7.98 -4.38
N ASN A 421 4.76 6.87 -3.82
CA ASN A 421 4.60 6.72 -2.38
C ASN A 421 5.53 5.63 -1.85
N GLY A 422 5.94 5.81 -0.60
CA GLY A 422 6.69 4.84 0.17
C GLY A 422 5.89 4.33 1.38
N PRO A 423 6.46 3.40 2.16
CA PRO A 423 5.87 2.96 3.41
C PRO A 423 5.80 4.12 4.40
N SER A 424 4.71 4.20 5.18
CA SER A 424 4.56 5.25 6.19
C SER A 424 5.61 5.17 7.31
N SER A 425 6.18 3.99 7.57
CA SER A 425 7.25 3.84 8.56
C SER A 425 8.55 4.56 8.18
N ALA A 426 8.71 4.95 6.91
CA ALA A 426 9.83 5.78 6.49
C ALA A 426 9.76 7.21 7.05
N LEU A 427 8.63 7.62 7.63
CA LEU A 427 8.49 8.91 8.31
C LEU A 427 8.94 8.79 9.78
N GLY A 428 9.77 9.72 10.21
CA GLY A 428 10.24 9.88 11.59
C GLY A 428 9.86 11.23 12.17
N THR A 429 10.05 11.41 13.48
CA THR A 429 9.78 12.69 14.14
C THR A 429 11.06 13.31 14.66
N SER A 430 11.13 14.65 14.62
CA SER A 430 12.30 15.42 15.03
C SER A 430 12.74 15.10 16.46
N GLY A 431 14.05 14.98 16.66
CA GLY A 431 14.66 14.62 17.93
C GLY A 431 14.67 13.13 18.25
N ALA A 432 14.08 12.28 17.41
CA ALA A 432 14.25 10.84 17.49
C ALA A 432 15.59 10.39 16.88
N ASP A 433 16.10 9.27 17.37
CA ASP A 433 17.24 8.57 16.76
C ASP A 433 16.78 7.90 15.45
N VAL A 434 17.60 8.00 14.42
CA VAL A 434 17.40 7.34 13.13
C VAL A 434 18.44 6.25 12.98
N GLU A 435 17.99 5.01 13.07
CA GLU A 435 18.81 3.81 12.86
C GLU A 435 19.13 3.65 11.37
N ILE A 436 20.41 3.71 11.04
CA ILE A 436 20.93 3.54 9.68
C ILE A 436 21.10 2.04 9.42
N PRO A 437 20.41 1.46 8.43
CA PRO A 437 20.50 0.02 8.19
C PRO A 437 21.93 -0.48 7.96
N PRO A 438 22.32 -1.67 8.46
CA PRO A 438 23.70 -2.19 8.32
C PRO A 438 24.20 -2.29 6.87
N ARG A 439 23.28 -2.43 5.91
CA ARG A 439 23.55 -2.45 4.47
C ARG A 439 23.98 -1.10 3.90
N ALA A 440 23.68 -0.02 4.61
CA ALA A 440 23.90 1.32 4.11
C ALA A 440 25.40 1.57 3.91
N THR A 441 25.70 2.30 2.85
CA THR A 441 27.06 2.77 2.56
C THR A 441 27.14 4.23 2.97
N ASP A 442 27.28 5.14 2.01
CA ASP A 442 27.14 6.56 2.24
C ASP A 442 25.67 6.96 2.18
N LEU A 443 25.34 8.08 2.81
CA LEU A 443 24.02 8.70 2.75
C LEU A 443 24.09 9.99 1.93
N VAL A 444 23.00 10.32 1.25
CA VAL A 444 22.73 11.68 0.81
C VAL A 444 21.64 12.25 1.72
N VAL A 445 21.94 13.36 2.36
CA VAL A 445 21.06 14.06 3.29
C VAL A 445 20.57 15.34 2.64
N GLY A 446 19.27 15.61 2.66
CA GLY A 446 18.65 16.79 2.08
C GLY A 446 17.66 17.48 3.02
N VAL A 447 17.38 18.76 2.76
CA VAL A 447 16.22 19.47 3.32
C VAL A 447 15.13 19.61 2.26
N GLU A 448 13.89 19.27 2.65
CA GLU A 448 12.70 19.37 1.79
C GLU A 448 11.58 20.13 2.52
N LEU A 449 10.68 20.75 1.76
CA LEU A 449 9.40 21.21 2.28
C LEU A 449 8.35 20.10 2.07
N ALA A 450 7.58 19.78 3.11
CA ALA A 450 6.45 18.88 3.01
C ALA A 450 5.18 19.53 3.57
N PHE A 451 4.02 19.01 3.18
CA PHE A 451 2.73 19.40 3.73
C PHE A 451 1.95 18.19 4.24
N VAL A 452 1.05 18.46 5.18
CA VAL A 452 0.16 17.46 5.79
C VAL A 452 -1.26 17.69 5.29
N VAL A 453 -1.94 16.63 4.85
CA VAL A 453 -3.34 16.67 4.39
C VAL A 453 -4.28 16.70 5.60
N ARG A 454 -5.25 17.62 5.62
CA ARG A 454 -6.21 17.75 6.75
C ARG A 454 -7.48 16.91 6.60
N ALA A 455 -7.89 16.63 5.37
CA ALA A 455 -9.19 16.05 5.08
C ALA A 455 -9.10 15.05 3.93
N LEU A 456 -10.03 14.10 3.91
CA LEU A 456 -10.17 13.16 2.81
C LEU A 456 -10.37 13.94 1.50
N THR A 457 -9.48 13.72 0.55
CA THR A 457 -9.40 14.55 -0.67
C THR A 457 -9.25 13.67 -1.90
N SER A 458 -10.17 13.84 -2.84
CA SER A 458 -10.14 13.19 -4.16
C SER A 458 -10.57 14.20 -5.23
N ARG A 459 -9.90 14.19 -6.39
CA ARG A 459 -10.19 15.04 -7.55
C ARG A 459 -10.21 16.54 -7.22
N ALA A 460 -9.31 16.99 -6.36
CA ALA A 460 -9.22 18.39 -5.99
C ALA A 460 -8.62 19.23 -7.14
N SER A 461 -9.11 20.47 -7.31
CA SER A 461 -8.57 21.42 -8.28
C SER A 461 -7.25 22.05 -7.82
N ASP A 462 -7.10 22.21 -6.51
CA ASP A 462 -6.00 22.89 -5.84
C ASP A 462 -5.89 22.39 -4.38
N ALA A 463 -4.97 22.97 -3.61
CA ALA A 463 -4.75 22.59 -2.22
C ALA A 463 -5.61 23.38 -1.21
N SER A 464 -6.53 24.24 -1.67
CA SER A 464 -7.38 25.05 -0.80
C SER A 464 -8.30 24.17 0.04
N GLY A 465 -8.22 24.33 1.37
CA GLY A 465 -8.96 23.48 2.31
C GLY A 465 -8.43 22.05 2.45
N VAL A 466 -7.37 21.68 1.73
CA VAL A 466 -6.74 20.34 1.79
C VAL A 466 -5.56 20.29 2.77
N LEU A 467 -4.89 21.41 3.01
CA LEU A 467 -3.69 21.46 3.84
C LEU A 467 -4.01 21.70 5.32
N LEU A 468 -3.39 20.90 6.20
CA LEU A 468 -3.33 21.16 7.64
C LEU A 468 -2.23 22.18 7.97
N GLY A 469 -1.07 22.01 7.31
CA GLY A 469 0.12 22.85 7.52
C GLY A 469 1.33 22.28 6.79
N PHE A 470 2.48 22.92 7.00
CA PHE A 470 3.77 22.60 6.37
C PHE A 470 4.79 22.15 7.41
N THR A 471 5.75 21.33 7.02
CA THR A 471 6.87 20.92 7.87
C THR A 471 8.17 20.96 7.07
N PRO A 472 9.30 21.38 7.67
CA PRO A 472 10.61 20.98 7.16
C PRO A 472 10.72 19.46 7.23
N LEU A 473 11.49 18.89 6.32
CA LEU A 473 11.78 17.47 6.28
C LEU A 473 13.28 17.26 6.05
N ILE A 474 13.94 16.51 6.94
CA ILE A 474 15.26 15.93 6.64
C ILE A 474 15.02 14.64 5.88
N SER A 475 15.51 14.57 4.65
CA SER A 475 15.48 13.36 3.83
C SER A 475 16.83 12.68 3.87
N LEU A 476 16.87 11.43 4.30
CA LEU A 476 18.02 10.55 4.18
C LEU A 476 17.84 9.62 2.99
N CYS A 477 18.91 9.39 2.23
CA CYS A 477 18.91 8.47 1.09
C CYS A 477 20.15 7.57 1.14
N ASP A 478 19.93 6.29 1.45
CA ASP A 478 20.96 5.25 1.41
C ASP A 478 21.46 5.02 -0.03
N GLN A 479 22.75 5.28 -0.25
CA GLN A 479 23.38 5.12 -1.55
C GLN A 479 23.68 3.66 -1.91
N SER A 480 23.57 2.71 -0.97
CA SER A 480 23.82 1.28 -1.23
C SER A 480 22.96 0.74 -2.36
N PHE A 481 21.75 1.28 -2.54
CA PHE A 481 20.84 0.88 -3.61
C PHE A 481 21.29 1.36 -4.99
N ALA A 482 21.78 2.61 -5.08
CA ALA A 482 22.32 3.15 -6.32
C ALA A 482 23.65 2.48 -6.70
N GLU A 483 24.44 2.08 -5.70
CA GLU A 483 25.74 1.42 -5.86
C GLU A 483 25.61 -0.07 -6.20
N ALA A 484 24.50 -0.72 -5.84
CA ALA A 484 24.26 -2.14 -6.11
C ALA A 484 23.94 -2.45 -7.59
N VAL A 485 23.90 -1.44 -8.46
CA VAL A 485 23.56 -1.59 -9.87
C VAL A 485 24.68 -2.29 -10.64
N ALA A 486 24.34 -3.38 -11.32
CA ALA A 486 25.28 -4.13 -12.15
C ALA A 486 25.43 -3.51 -13.55
N GLU A 487 26.66 -3.39 -14.04
CA GLU A 487 26.96 -2.78 -15.34
C GLU A 487 27.05 -3.78 -16.50
N PRO A 488 26.63 -3.40 -17.73
CA PRO A 488 26.07 -2.09 -18.11
C PRO A 488 24.60 -1.94 -17.72
N ALA A 489 24.23 -0.81 -17.12
CA ALA A 489 22.84 -0.48 -16.77
C ALA A 489 22.28 0.75 -17.50
N ARG A 490 21.02 0.64 -17.93
CA ARG A 490 20.18 1.75 -18.40
C ARG A 490 19.88 2.73 -17.26
N VAL A 491 19.50 3.97 -17.59
CA VAL A 491 19.18 5.00 -16.59
C VAL A 491 18.09 4.54 -15.61
N GLY A 492 17.03 3.89 -16.11
CA GLY A 492 15.97 3.37 -15.23
C GLY A 492 16.40 2.20 -14.35
N GLU A 493 17.30 1.34 -14.83
CA GLU A 493 17.86 0.24 -14.04
C GLU A 493 18.70 0.77 -12.87
N ARG A 494 19.33 1.95 -13.02
CA ARG A 494 19.99 2.67 -11.92
C ARG A 494 19.02 3.38 -10.99
N GLY A 495 18.07 4.10 -11.59
CA GLY A 495 17.23 5.05 -10.88
C GLY A 495 16.18 4.40 -10.00
N ILE A 496 15.51 3.34 -10.49
CA ILE A 496 14.40 2.71 -9.75
C ILE A 496 14.86 2.17 -8.38
N PRO A 497 15.98 1.41 -8.28
CA PRO A 497 16.48 0.96 -6.97
C PRO A 497 16.80 2.11 -6.00
N ALA A 498 17.33 3.23 -6.50
CA ALA A 498 17.74 4.34 -5.66
C ALA A 498 16.57 4.97 -4.87
N VAL A 499 15.34 4.84 -5.35
CA VAL A 499 14.13 5.33 -4.64
C VAL A 499 13.96 4.65 -3.29
N TYR A 500 14.30 3.36 -3.16
CA TYR A 500 14.19 2.62 -1.89
C TYR A 500 15.17 3.11 -0.82
N GLY A 501 16.24 3.81 -1.22
CA GLY A 501 17.19 4.41 -0.29
C GLY A 501 16.54 5.41 0.68
N ARG A 502 15.36 5.92 0.34
CA ARG A 502 14.56 6.82 1.19
C ARG A 502 13.52 6.13 2.08
N TRP A 503 13.37 4.82 1.97
CA TRP A 503 12.23 4.08 2.53
C TRP A 503 12.57 3.29 3.80
N ALA A 504 13.79 3.42 4.31
CA ALA A 504 14.14 2.86 5.61
C ALA A 504 13.36 3.57 6.72
N ASP A 505 13.08 2.86 7.81
CA ASP A 505 12.27 3.40 8.90
C ASP A 505 12.87 4.71 9.46
N GLY A 506 12.05 5.76 9.55
CA GLY A 506 12.47 7.07 10.07
C GLY A 506 13.37 7.92 9.16
N PHE A 507 13.64 7.53 7.90
CA PHE A 507 14.54 8.27 7.01
C PHE A 507 14.02 9.64 6.52
N ASN A 508 12.76 9.96 6.79
CA ASN A 508 12.14 11.23 6.45
C ASN A 508 11.65 11.89 7.74
N VAL A 509 12.47 12.75 8.34
CA VAL A 509 12.25 13.31 9.68
C VAL A 509 11.55 14.66 9.60
N VAL A 510 10.41 14.79 10.27
CA VAL A 510 9.54 15.98 10.25
C VAL A 510 9.29 16.53 11.65
N LEU A 511 8.67 17.71 11.76
CA LEU A 511 8.23 18.26 13.04
C LEU A 511 7.21 17.34 13.73
N PRO A 512 7.08 17.41 15.07
CA PRO A 512 6.00 16.72 15.79
C PRO A 512 4.60 17.18 15.37
N ALA A 513 4.45 18.45 14.98
CA ALA A 513 3.23 19.03 14.44
C ALA A 513 3.57 20.00 13.29
N PRO A 514 2.77 20.07 12.21
CA PRO A 514 3.02 20.97 11.10
C PRO A 514 2.71 22.44 11.45
N THR A 515 3.33 23.37 10.73
CA THR A 515 3.13 24.80 10.91
C THR A 515 2.03 25.32 9.97
N PRO A 516 0.99 26.00 10.48
CA PRO A 516 -0.10 26.51 9.66
C PRO A 516 0.30 27.83 8.99
N LEU A 517 0.49 27.81 7.65
CA LEU A 517 0.95 28.98 6.89
C LEU A 517 -0.09 29.62 5.97
N GLY A 518 -1.32 29.08 5.90
CA GLY A 518 -2.40 29.67 5.10
C GLY A 518 -2.10 29.83 3.59
N GLY A 519 -1.15 29.05 3.06
CA GLY A 519 -0.73 29.09 1.65
C GLY A 519 0.53 29.93 1.36
N ASP A 520 1.08 30.65 2.34
CA ASP A 520 2.32 31.42 2.19
C ASP A 520 3.57 30.54 2.34
N TRP A 521 3.78 29.62 1.40
CA TRP A 521 4.87 28.63 1.47
C TRP A 521 6.11 29.00 0.65
N ARG A 522 5.99 29.90 -0.33
CA ARG A 522 7.11 30.38 -1.18
C ARG A 522 7.95 31.45 -0.47
N GLY A 523 9.13 31.76 -1.02
CA GLY A 523 9.98 32.85 -0.54
C GLY A 523 10.70 32.59 0.78
N ARG A 524 10.75 31.34 1.24
CA ARG A 524 11.35 30.97 2.53
C ARG A 524 12.73 30.35 2.32
N SER A 525 13.71 30.78 3.11
CA SER A 525 15.04 30.17 3.07
C SER A 525 15.01 28.79 3.71
N MET A 526 15.66 27.83 3.05
CA MET A 526 15.85 26.46 3.52
C MET A 526 17.33 26.27 3.85
N THR A 527 17.66 25.74 5.03
CA THR A 527 19.04 25.50 5.46
C THR A 527 19.21 24.07 5.94
N LEU A 528 20.23 23.37 5.45
CA LEU A 528 20.66 22.06 5.95
C LEU A 528 22.04 22.20 6.59
N ARG A 529 22.23 21.64 7.79
CA ARG A 529 23.52 21.56 8.48
C ARG A 529 23.86 20.13 8.85
N VAL A 530 25.08 19.73 8.52
CA VAL A 530 25.64 18.41 8.80
C VAL A 530 27.07 18.57 9.30
N GLY A 531 27.28 18.44 10.61
CA GLY A 531 28.56 18.79 11.23
C GLY A 531 28.87 20.28 11.04
N ASP A 532 30.03 20.58 10.45
CA ASP A 532 30.47 21.95 10.11
C ASP A 532 29.97 22.43 8.73
N ARG A 533 29.36 21.55 7.93
CA ARG A 533 28.88 21.85 6.58
C ARG A 533 27.48 22.44 6.64
N THR A 534 27.27 23.52 5.90
CA THR A 534 25.96 24.17 5.74
C THR A 534 25.68 24.41 4.25
N VAL A 535 24.48 24.05 3.79
CA VAL A 535 23.98 24.37 2.46
C VAL A 535 22.59 25.00 2.56
N THR A 536 22.25 25.85 1.59
CA THR A 536 20.99 26.60 1.59
C THR A 536 20.28 26.50 0.24
N SER A 537 18.95 26.58 0.25
CA SER A 537 18.08 26.70 -0.93
C SER A 537 16.86 27.58 -0.55
N SER A 538 15.88 27.68 -1.42
CA SER A 538 14.65 28.43 -1.20
C SER A 538 13.44 27.62 -1.59
N THR A 539 12.34 27.77 -0.87
CA THR A 539 11.04 27.19 -1.29
C THR A 539 10.54 27.77 -2.61
N SER A 540 11.06 28.93 -3.04
CA SER A 540 10.77 29.47 -4.37
C SER A 540 11.39 28.65 -5.50
N ASP A 541 12.39 27.81 -5.22
CA ASP A 541 13.10 27.05 -6.23
C ASP A 541 12.28 25.82 -6.71
N TYR A 542 11.20 25.48 -6.00
CA TYR A 542 10.27 24.41 -6.40
C TYR A 542 9.47 24.80 -7.65
N VAL A 543 9.38 23.85 -8.58
CA VAL A 543 8.67 24.02 -9.86
C VAL A 543 7.17 23.80 -9.68
N ALA A 544 6.79 22.67 -9.09
CA ALA A 544 5.43 22.34 -8.71
C ALA A 544 5.24 22.57 -7.20
N GLY A 545 4.18 23.26 -6.82
CA GLY A 545 3.79 23.50 -5.44
C GLY A 545 2.74 22.50 -4.94
N PRO A 546 2.16 22.77 -3.77
CA PRO A 546 1.07 21.97 -3.21
C PRO A 546 -0.14 21.85 -4.14
N ASP A 547 -0.51 22.92 -4.84
CA ASP A 547 -1.68 22.91 -5.74
C ASP A 547 -1.50 21.90 -6.89
N GLU A 548 -0.35 21.93 -7.57
CA GLU A 548 -0.07 21.01 -8.66
C GLU A 548 0.05 19.56 -8.18
N LEU A 549 0.68 19.33 -7.02
CA LEU A 549 0.83 17.99 -6.45
C LEU A 549 -0.50 17.42 -5.99
N VAL A 550 -1.31 18.19 -5.25
CA VAL A 550 -2.65 17.78 -4.81
C VAL A 550 -3.54 17.50 -6.01
N ARG A 551 -3.58 18.40 -7.00
CA ARG A 551 -4.36 18.20 -8.23
C ARG A 551 -3.95 16.94 -8.98
N THR A 552 -2.64 16.72 -9.14
CA THR A 552 -2.12 15.57 -9.91
C THR A 552 -2.39 14.25 -9.19
N ILE A 553 -2.00 14.13 -7.91
CA ILE A 553 -2.15 12.89 -7.15
C ILE A 553 -3.64 12.59 -6.90
N SER A 554 -4.40 13.59 -6.47
CA SER A 554 -5.79 13.36 -6.05
C SER A 554 -6.73 13.02 -7.19
N ALA A 555 -6.33 13.25 -8.45
CA ALA A 555 -7.19 13.02 -9.60
C ALA A 555 -7.71 11.58 -9.74
N ARG A 556 -6.92 10.59 -9.27
CA ARG A 556 -7.33 9.18 -9.24
C ARG A 556 -7.03 8.46 -7.92
N ILE A 557 -6.32 9.11 -6.99
CA ILE A 557 -5.92 8.52 -5.72
C ILE A 557 -6.51 9.35 -4.59
N THR A 558 -7.28 8.75 -3.70
CA THR A 558 -7.77 9.46 -2.51
C THR A 558 -6.61 9.71 -1.53
N LEU A 559 -6.40 10.98 -1.18
CA LEU A 559 -5.53 11.40 -0.08
C LEU A 559 -6.31 11.37 1.23
N PHE A 560 -5.69 10.87 2.29
CA PHE A 560 -6.31 10.72 3.60
C PHE A 560 -5.90 11.83 4.56
N PRO A 561 -6.74 12.17 5.56
CA PRO A 561 -6.31 12.99 6.70
C PRO A 561 -5.02 12.42 7.31
N GLY A 562 -4.03 13.30 7.48
CA GLY A 562 -2.72 12.98 8.03
C GLY A 562 -1.68 12.48 7.03
N ASP A 563 -2.03 12.26 5.76
CA ASP A 563 -1.04 11.95 4.72
C ASP A 563 0.00 13.06 4.59
N VAL A 564 1.26 12.67 4.34
CA VAL A 564 2.38 13.60 4.15
C VAL A 564 2.80 13.59 2.70
N VAL A 565 2.94 14.77 2.11
CA VAL A 565 3.45 14.96 0.75
C VAL A 565 4.67 15.86 0.79
N THR A 566 5.84 15.33 0.43
CA THR A 566 7.05 16.13 0.25
C THR A 566 7.17 16.66 -1.18
N LEU A 567 7.55 17.93 -1.30
CA LEU A 567 7.86 18.56 -2.59
C LEU A 567 9.19 18.07 -3.18
N GLY A 568 9.92 17.21 -2.45
CA GLY A 568 11.14 16.56 -2.93
C GLY A 568 12.39 17.39 -2.69
N ALA A 569 13.51 16.81 -3.11
CA ALA A 569 14.83 17.33 -2.77
C ALA A 569 15.24 18.49 -3.66
N THR A 570 15.76 19.55 -3.04
CA THR A 570 16.32 20.74 -3.72
C THR A 570 17.83 20.56 -4.00
N SER A 571 18.53 21.65 -4.30
CA SER A 571 20.01 21.69 -4.35
C SER A 571 20.69 21.53 -2.99
N ALA A 572 19.97 21.73 -1.89
CA ALA A 572 20.51 21.68 -0.53
C ALA A 572 20.68 20.23 -0.05
N ARG A 573 21.71 19.54 -0.58
CA ARG A 573 22.07 18.16 -0.25
C ARG A 573 23.53 18.04 0.19
N ILE A 574 23.81 17.15 1.14
CA ILE A 574 25.15 16.84 1.63
C ILE A 574 25.34 15.31 1.63
N ARG A 575 26.45 14.85 1.04
CA ARG A 575 26.89 13.45 1.17
C ARG A 575 27.54 13.23 2.54
N VAL A 576 27.10 12.20 3.24
CA VAL A 576 27.60 11.78 4.55
C VAL A 576 28.18 10.37 4.40
N THR A 577 29.43 10.21 4.80
CA THR A 577 30.12 8.94 4.74
C THR A 577 29.73 8.02 5.89
N ARG A 578 29.92 6.72 5.70
CA ARG A 578 29.70 5.71 6.76
C ARG A 578 30.42 6.04 8.07
N GLY A 579 31.69 6.40 7.99
CA GLY A 579 32.48 6.75 9.18
C GLY A 579 31.96 7.99 9.92
N GLU A 580 31.32 8.94 9.23
CA GLU A 580 30.75 10.14 9.86
C GLU A 580 29.51 9.81 10.69
N TYR A 581 28.55 9.03 10.16
CA TYR A 581 27.35 8.69 10.94
C TYR A 581 27.62 7.60 11.99
N GLU A 582 28.58 6.70 11.78
CA GLU A 582 28.99 5.70 12.79
C GLU A 582 29.61 6.36 14.02
N ALA A 583 30.21 7.54 13.87
CA ALA A 583 30.74 8.33 14.98
C ALA A 583 29.65 9.10 15.78
N GLY A 584 28.39 9.00 15.37
CA GLY A 584 27.27 9.76 15.91
C GLY A 584 27.19 11.14 15.26
N LEU A 585 26.24 11.32 14.33
CA LEU A 585 26.07 12.56 13.58
C LEU A 585 24.69 13.16 13.85
N VAL A 586 24.65 14.45 14.18
CA VAL A 586 23.40 15.21 14.26
C VAL A 586 23.25 16.04 12.99
N VAL A 587 22.11 15.88 12.33
CA VAL A 587 21.69 16.65 11.17
C VAL A 587 20.60 17.60 11.62
N THR A 588 20.68 18.86 11.20
CA THR A 588 19.60 19.82 11.41
C THR A 588 19.17 20.44 10.09
N ALA A 589 17.87 20.67 9.95
CA ALA A 589 17.32 21.42 8.83
C ALA A 589 16.32 22.47 9.33
N SER A 590 16.29 23.61 8.64
CA SER A 590 15.46 24.77 9.01
C SER A 590 14.80 25.32 7.76
N ILE A 591 13.53 25.71 7.87
CA ILE A 591 12.85 26.51 6.85
C ILE A 591 12.22 27.72 7.53
N ASP A 592 12.55 28.91 7.04
CA ASP A 592 12.15 30.19 7.63
C ASP A 592 10.62 30.28 7.80
N GLY A 593 10.19 30.56 9.02
CA GLY A 593 8.79 30.60 9.46
C GLY A 593 8.02 29.28 9.37
N VAL A 594 8.65 28.15 8.98
CA VAL A 594 8.06 26.80 9.10
C VAL A 594 8.57 26.10 10.35
N GLY A 595 9.87 26.12 10.62
CA GLY A 595 10.46 25.55 11.83
C GLY A 595 11.79 24.83 11.60
N ASP A 596 12.27 24.17 12.65
CA ASP A 596 13.55 23.47 12.70
C ASP A 596 13.35 21.99 13.05
N VAL A 597 14.01 21.11 12.32
CA VAL A 597 14.00 19.66 12.56
C VAL A 597 15.43 19.16 12.80
N GLU A 598 15.54 18.15 13.64
CA GLU A 598 16.79 17.50 14.01
C GLU A 598 16.66 15.98 13.87
N ALA A 599 17.69 15.33 13.32
CA ALA A 599 17.82 13.88 13.24
C ALA A 599 19.19 13.45 13.79
N ARG A 600 19.20 12.51 14.72
CA ARG A 600 20.44 11.88 15.21
C ARG A 600 20.65 10.56 14.48
N LEU A 601 21.70 10.48 13.68
CA LEU A 601 22.03 9.29 12.90
C LEU A 601 22.90 8.36 13.73
N ALA A 602 22.49 7.09 13.81
CA ALA A 602 23.24 6.03 14.48
C ALA A 602 23.14 4.70 13.72
N PRO A 603 24.15 3.81 13.78
CA PRO A 603 24.12 2.49 13.14
C PRO A 603 23.09 1.52 13.70
#